data_AF-A0AAU9VZS1-F1
#
_entry.id   AF-A0AAU9VZS1-F1
#
_cell.length_a   1.000
_cell.length_b   1.000
_cell.length_c   1.000
_cell.angle_alpha   90.00
_cell.angle_beta   90.00
_cell.angle_gamma   90.00
#
_symmetry.space_group_name_H-M   'P 1'
#
loop_
_entity.id
_entity.type
_entity.pdbx_description
1 polymer ?
#
loop_
_entity_poly.entity_id
_entity_poly.type
_entity_poly.pdbx_seq_one_letter_code
_entity_poly.pdbx_strand_id
1 'polypeptide(L)'
;MDCSAEEMWEKLRCHRVQIVQELRVDRCVLFDYLRSKDVFDAEDCQIVHVERTNEQRASKLLDILATKGTKGLQHFIDVLQLLNPGLYEKLTGQRVTPSLTSQCGVDILNIHLKEDQQLKARLEELKTGSDVNGNFLQNLLVQAIIGELLSAVEEVKKLKSQVDEERAKNAKLLNEMEKLSQIFEEEQYKSTKLSETISLLQGNCKTVEHLTIRNRELEMERDQTFSELPQLKSWDEALKAFYEIEEKSKQQYQERYESNTAEISALRERLIRVEEDLRCLKMGRKNSMNSSNLVNESDEHEWKEWLYRIPYEVLVAMACCPSDQGSVDDRVSSSNISNFGIPPSSPAEYDHQWKQSQKEVIYGLWKKENETPDGCYVIDDSIKPQPRPRADALDRSRTSRYKFRALRRIP
;
A
#
# COMPACT_ATOMS: atom_id res chain seq x y z
N MET A 1 -10.13 -49.24 -25.98
CA MET A 1 -10.21 -48.35 -24.79
C MET A 1 -10.55 -47.00 -25.37
N ASP A 2 -11.84 -46.80 -25.58
CA ASP A 2 -12.37 -45.71 -26.39
C ASP A 2 -12.31 -44.45 -25.54
N CYS A 3 -11.38 -43.54 -25.86
CA CYS A 3 -11.43 -42.18 -25.32
C CYS A 3 -12.81 -41.64 -25.70
N SER A 4 -13.62 -41.26 -24.71
CA SER A 4 -14.93 -40.68 -25.00
C SER A 4 -14.72 -39.45 -25.89
N ALA A 5 -15.60 -39.23 -26.88
CA ALA A 5 -15.48 -38.09 -27.80
C ALA A 5 -15.40 -36.74 -27.05
N GLU A 6 -15.97 -36.68 -25.84
CA GLU A 6 -15.90 -35.54 -24.92
C GLU A 6 -14.47 -35.30 -24.37
N GLU A 7 -13.73 -36.36 -24.06
CA GLU A 7 -12.34 -36.28 -23.60
C GLU A 7 -11.41 -35.82 -24.73
N MET A 8 -11.71 -36.21 -25.98
CA MET A 8 -10.94 -35.77 -27.15
C MET A 8 -11.18 -34.29 -27.45
N TRP A 9 -12.42 -33.79 -27.30
CA TRP A 9 -12.71 -32.36 -27.37
C TRP A 9 -11.98 -31.57 -26.29
N GLU A 10 -11.92 -32.09 -25.06
CA GLU A 10 -11.20 -31.42 -23.98
C GLU A 10 -9.69 -31.33 -24.27
N LYS A 11 -9.09 -32.39 -24.81
CA LYS A 11 -7.69 -32.36 -25.25
C LYS A 11 -7.46 -31.35 -26.36
N LEU A 12 -8.39 -31.26 -27.33
CA LEU A 12 -8.33 -30.28 -28.41
C LEU A 12 -8.44 -28.85 -27.88
N ARG A 13 -9.33 -28.58 -26.92
CA ARG A 13 -9.45 -27.26 -26.26
C ARG A 13 -8.17 -26.88 -25.51
N CYS A 14 -7.59 -27.80 -24.75
CA CYS A 14 -6.34 -27.58 -24.01
C CYS A 14 -5.15 -27.28 -24.93
N HIS A 15 -5.09 -27.89 -26.11
CA HIS A 15 -3.99 -27.69 -27.08
C HIS A 15 -4.33 -26.70 -28.20
N ARG A 16 -5.48 -26.01 -28.11
CA ARG A 16 -6.01 -25.17 -29.19
C ARG A 16 -5.01 -24.15 -29.71
N VAL A 17 -4.28 -23.47 -28.83
CA VAL A 17 -3.27 -22.46 -29.21
C VAL A 17 -2.18 -23.07 -30.10
N GLN A 18 -1.71 -24.26 -29.74
CA GLN A 18 -0.66 -24.96 -30.48
C GLN A 18 -1.19 -25.50 -31.83
N ILE A 19 -2.41 -26.04 -31.85
CA ILE A 19 -3.05 -26.49 -33.09
C ILE A 19 -3.21 -25.33 -34.05
N VAL A 20 -3.69 -24.17 -33.58
CA VAL A 20 -3.89 -22.98 -34.42
C VAL A 20 -2.58 -22.47 -35.04
N GLN A 21 -1.45 -22.61 -34.33
CA GLN A 21 -0.13 -22.20 -34.82
C GLN A 21 0.48 -23.20 -35.81
N GLU A 22 0.26 -24.50 -35.61
CA GLU A 22 0.90 -25.56 -36.41
C GLU A 22 0.02 -26.06 -37.57
N LEU A 23 -1.31 -25.87 -37.51
CA LEU A 23 -2.27 -26.38 -38.50
C LEU A 23 -2.30 -25.51 -39.76
N ARG A 24 -1.76 -26.04 -40.86
CA ARG A 24 -1.84 -25.38 -42.17
C ARG A 24 -3.18 -25.64 -42.85
N VAL A 25 -4.10 -24.68 -42.73
CA VAL A 25 -5.46 -24.74 -43.30
C VAL A 25 -5.50 -24.55 -44.83
N ASP A 26 -4.46 -23.99 -45.44
CA ASP A 26 -4.44 -23.68 -46.89
C ASP A 26 -4.34 -24.93 -47.80
N ARG A 27 -4.31 -26.14 -47.23
CA ARG A 27 -4.28 -27.39 -48.01
C ARG A 27 -5.71 -27.79 -48.40
N CYS A 28 -6.04 -27.73 -49.69
CA CYS A 28 -7.35 -28.11 -50.25
C CYS A 28 -7.84 -29.49 -49.76
N VAL A 29 -6.91 -30.44 -49.63
CA VAL A 29 -7.15 -31.81 -49.17
C VAL A 29 -7.94 -31.89 -47.85
N LEU A 30 -7.72 -30.94 -46.92
CA LEU A 30 -8.46 -30.90 -45.66
C LEU A 30 -9.96 -30.65 -45.89
N PHE A 31 -10.27 -29.64 -46.70
CA PHE A 31 -11.65 -29.26 -47.00
C PHE A 31 -12.33 -30.26 -47.93
N ASP A 32 -11.61 -30.78 -48.92
CA ASP A 32 -12.16 -31.76 -49.87
C ASP A 32 -12.54 -33.06 -49.14
N TYR A 33 -11.71 -33.48 -48.17
CA TYR A 33 -12.01 -34.65 -47.35
C TYR A 33 -13.21 -34.41 -46.43
N LEU A 34 -13.22 -33.29 -45.68
CA LEU A 34 -14.33 -32.96 -44.77
C LEU A 34 -15.66 -32.75 -45.51
N ARG A 35 -15.63 -32.22 -46.73
CA ARG A 35 -16.80 -32.08 -47.59
C ARG A 35 -17.27 -33.42 -48.16
N SER A 36 -16.34 -34.31 -48.53
CA SER A 36 -16.69 -35.66 -49.00
C SER A 36 -17.39 -36.51 -47.93
N LYS A 37 -17.18 -36.19 -46.64
CA LYS A 37 -17.80 -36.85 -45.48
C LYS A 37 -19.05 -36.13 -44.94
N ASP A 38 -19.49 -35.08 -45.64
CA ASP A 38 -20.67 -34.29 -45.26
C ASP A 38 -20.53 -33.70 -43.84
N VAL A 39 -19.31 -33.26 -43.49
CA VAL A 39 -19.01 -32.54 -42.24
C VAL A 39 -18.99 -31.03 -42.49
N PHE A 40 -18.43 -30.62 -43.63
CA PHE A 40 -18.38 -29.23 -44.08
C PHE A 40 -19.19 -29.09 -45.37
N ASP A 41 -19.92 -28.00 -45.51
CA ASP A 41 -20.52 -27.58 -46.77
C ASP A 41 -19.66 -26.51 -47.49
N ALA A 42 -20.16 -25.98 -48.61
CA ALA A 42 -19.45 -24.95 -49.35
C ALA A 42 -19.39 -23.60 -48.60
N GLU A 43 -20.40 -23.31 -47.78
CA GLU A 43 -20.51 -22.07 -47.01
C GLU A 43 -19.53 -22.07 -45.84
N ASP A 44 -19.45 -23.18 -45.09
CA ASP A 44 -18.47 -23.42 -44.03
C ASP A 44 -17.04 -23.20 -44.54
N CYS A 45 -16.73 -23.72 -45.73
CA CYS A 45 -15.44 -23.50 -46.37
C CYS A 45 -15.22 -22.01 -46.67
N GLN A 46 -16.21 -21.32 -47.22
CA GLN A 46 -16.08 -19.90 -47.53
C GLN A 46 -15.87 -19.05 -46.27
N ILE A 47 -16.60 -19.33 -45.18
CA ILE A 47 -16.44 -18.65 -43.89
C ILE A 47 -15.01 -18.77 -43.38
N VAL A 48 -14.39 -19.95 -43.51
CA VAL A 48 -12.97 -20.10 -43.13
C VAL A 48 -12.07 -19.30 -44.06
N HIS A 49 -12.28 -19.32 -45.37
CA HIS A 49 -11.39 -18.64 -46.33
C HIS A 49 -11.47 -17.10 -46.30
N VAL A 50 -12.54 -16.52 -45.76
CA VAL A 50 -12.68 -15.07 -45.54
C VAL A 50 -11.66 -14.55 -44.52
N GLU A 51 -11.21 -15.39 -43.59
CA GLU A 51 -10.24 -15.00 -42.57
C GLU A 51 -8.86 -14.70 -43.19
N ARG A 52 -8.18 -13.69 -42.65
CA ARG A 52 -7.01 -13.06 -43.28
C ARG A 52 -5.71 -13.82 -43.02
N THR A 53 -5.54 -14.38 -41.82
CA THR A 53 -4.34 -15.13 -41.44
C THR A 53 -4.62 -16.63 -41.32
N ASN A 54 -3.60 -17.47 -41.53
CA ASN A 54 -3.73 -18.92 -41.39
C ASN A 54 -4.17 -19.34 -39.97
N GLU A 55 -3.68 -18.63 -38.94
CA GLU A 55 -4.12 -18.83 -37.55
C GLU A 55 -5.60 -18.48 -37.35
N GLN A 56 -6.08 -17.38 -37.92
CA GLN A 56 -7.50 -17.02 -37.87
C GLN A 56 -8.35 -18.07 -38.59
N ARG A 57 -7.89 -18.55 -39.76
CA ARG A 57 -8.52 -19.66 -40.50
C ARG A 57 -8.58 -20.93 -39.66
N ALA A 58 -7.48 -21.31 -38.99
CA ALA A 58 -7.41 -22.49 -38.14
C ALA A 58 -8.31 -22.37 -36.92
N SER A 59 -8.31 -21.20 -36.26
CA SER A 59 -9.21 -20.91 -35.16
C SER A 59 -10.68 -21.02 -35.60
N LYS A 60 -11.03 -20.42 -36.74
CA LYS A 60 -12.39 -20.44 -37.29
C LYS A 60 -12.83 -21.84 -37.70
N LEU A 61 -11.94 -22.62 -38.31
CA LEU A 61 -12.17 -24.02 -38.66
C LEU A 61 -12.48 -24.88 -37.43
N LEU A 62 -11.74 -24.69 -36.33
CA LEU A 62 -12.00 -25.40 -35.08
C LEU A 62 -13.33 -25.00 -34.44
N ASP A 63 -13.75 -23.73 -34.58
CA ASP A 63 -15.04 -23.26 -34.10
C ASP A 63 -16.21 -23.88 -34.88
N ILE A 64 -16.08 -23.95 -36.21
CA ILE A 64 -17.08 -24.62 -37.06
C ILE A 64 -17.11 -26.11 -36.73
N LEU A 65 -15.95 -26.76 -36.58
CA LEU A 65 -15.88 -28.18 -36.18
C LEU A 65 -16.60 -28.45 -34.85
N ALA A 66 -16.51 -27.54 -33.88
CA ALA A 66 -17.21 -27.67 -32.61
C ALA A 66 -18.74 -27.70 -32.78
N THR A 67 -19.27 -26.98 -33.77
CA THR A 67 -20.71 -27.01 -34.11
C THR A 67 -21.15 -28.31 -34.79
N LYS A 68 -20.23 -29.03 -35.45
CA LYS A 68 -20.50 -30.31 -36.15
C LYS A 68 -20.40 -31.54 -35.22
N GLY A 69 -20.07 -31.34 -33.95
CA GLY A 69 -20.10 -32.37 -32.91
C GLY A 69 -19.07 -33.49 -33.09
N THR A 70 -19.38 -34.67 -32.58
CA THR A 70 -18.45 -35.81 -32.45
C THR A 70 -18.03 -36.39 -33.80
N LYS A 71 -18.93 -36.40 -34.80
CA LYS A 71 -18.63 -36.85 -36.17
C LYS A 71 -17.60 -35.96 -36.85
N GLY A 72 -17.71 -34.63 -36.66
CA GLY A 72 -16.74 -33.69 -37.21
C GLY A 72 -15.37 -33.83 -36.57
N LEU A 73 -15.33 -34.01 -35.26
CA LEU A 73 -14.08 -34.26 -34.53
C LEU A 73 -13.38 -35.53 -35.02
N GLN A 74 -14.10 -36.63 -35.18
CA GLN A 74 -13.52 -37.90 -35.61
C GLN A 74 -12.85 -37.78 -36.99
N HIS A 75 -13.56 -37.25 -37.98
CA HIS A 75 -13.01 -37.06 -39.33
C HIS A 75 -11.89 -36.01 -39.38
N PHE A 76 -11.93 -35.01 -38.49
CA PHE A 76 -10.83 -34.06 -38.34
C PHE A 76 -9.57 -34.73 -37.79
N ILE A 77 -9.69 -35.63 -36.81
CA ILE A 77 -8.54 -36.38 -36.27
C ILE A 77 -7.99 -37.36 -37.33
N ASP A 78 -8.87 -38.04 -38.09
CA ASP A 78 -8.48 -38.94 -39.17
C ASP A 78 -7.63 -38.23 -40.24
N VAL A 79 -8.06 -37.04 -40.67
CA VAL A 79 -7.32 -36.26 -41.66
C VAL A 79 -6.08 -35.59 -41.07
N LEU A 80 -6.10 -35.26 -39.77
CA LEU A 80 -4.94 -34.70 -39.06
C LEU A 80 -3.80 -35.72 -38.94
N GLN A 81 -4.11 -37.01 -38.81
CA GLN A 81 -3.12 -38.09 -38.86
C GLN A 81 -2.30 -38.06 -40.16
N LEU A 82 -2.93 -37.69 -41.27
CA LEU A 82 -2.29 -37.61 -42.59
C LEU A 82 -1.59 -36.27 -42.81
N LEU A 83 -2.24 -35.15 -42.46
CA LEU A 83 -1.75 -33.81 -42.79
C LEU A 83 -0.67 -33.32 -41.84
N ASN A 84 -0.78 -33.64 -40.55
CA ASN A 84 0.15 -33.22 -39.49
C ASN A 84 0.34 -34.31 -38.43
N PRO A 85 1.16 -35.34 -38.71
CA PRO A 85 1.42 -36.46 -37.80
C PRO A 85 1.91 -36.02 -36.40
N GLY A 86 2.71 -34.94 -36.32
CA GLY A 86 3.21 -34.41 -35.06
C GLY A 86 2.15 -33.76 -34.17
N LEU A 87 1.12 -33.13 -34.77
CA LEU A 87 -0.03 -32.61 -34.03
C LEU A 87 -0.94 -33.73 -33.54
N TYR A 88 -1.13 -34.76 -34.37
CA TYR A 88 -1.90 -35.95 -33.98
C TYR A 88 -1.29 -36.65 -32.76
N GLU A 89 0.04 -36.86 -32.74
CA GLU A 89 0.74 -37.51 -31.62
C GLU A 89 0.60 -36.72 -30.31
N LYS A 90 0.68 -35.38 -30.37
CA LYS A 90 0.47 -34.50 -29.20
C LYS A 90 -0.96 -34.56 -28.68
N LEU A 91 -1.96 -34.60 -29.56
CA LEU A 91 -3.37 -34.59 -29.17
C LEU A 91 -3.87 -35.93 -28.63
N THR A 92 -3.43 -37.03 -29.23
CA THR A 92 -3.91 -38.38 -28.88
C THR A 92 -2.98 -39.10 -27.90
N GLY A 93 -1.71 -38.68 -27.83
CA GLY A 93 -0.65 -39.42 -27.14
C GLY A 93 -0.25 -40.71 -27.84
N GLN A 94 -0.79 -40.97 -29.04
CA GLN A 94 -0.53 -42.18 -29.83
C GLN A 94 0.44 -41.85 -30.97
N ARG A 95 1.47 -42.69 -31.13
CA ARG A 95 2.32 -42.62 -32.32
C ARG A 95 1.49 -42.95 -33.55
N VAL A 96 1.66 -42.15 -34.59
CA VAL A 96 1.04 -42.38 -35.90
C VAL A 96 1.49 -43.76 -36.37
N THR A 97 0.57 -44.72 -36.43
CA THR A 97 0.79 -45.97 -37.17
C THR A 97 0.64 -45.62 -38.66
N PRO A 98 1.72 -45.67 -39.46
CA PRO A 98 1.66 -45.36 -40.88
C PRO A 98 1.07 -46.56 -41.62
N SER A 99 -0.18 -46.88 -41.37
CA SER A 99 -0.91 -47.82 -42.20
C SER A 99 -1.72 -47.01 -43.21
N LEU A 100 -1.24 -46.97 -44.46
CA LEU A 100 -1.96 -46.49 -45.66
C LEU A 100 -3.29 -47.24 -45.92
N THR A 101 -3.72 -48.10 -44.99
CA THR A 101 -5.01 -48.78 -44.96
C THR A 101 -6.07 -48.03 -44.14
N SER A 102 -5.75 -46.85 -43.57
CA SER A 102 -6.79 -45.97 -43.01
C SER A 102 -7.72 -45.51 -44.13
N GLN A 103 -9.03 -45.72 -43.97
CA GLN A 103 -10.07 -45.38 -44.93
C GLN A 103 -9.94 -43.92 -45.46
N CYS A 104 -9.45 -43.01 -44.61
CA CYS A 104 -9.17 -41.62 -44.96
C CYS A 104 -8.16 -41.46 -46.12
N GLY A 105 -7.09 -42.25 -46.16
CA GLY A 105 -6.07 -42.15 -47.21
C GLY A 105 -6.58 -42.63 -48.57
N VAL A 106 -7.39 -43.69 -48.58
CA VAL A 106 -8.00 -44.24 -49.80
C VAL A 106 -9.03 -43.27 -50.39
N ASP A 107 -9.82 -42.62 -49.54
CA ASP A 107 -10.84 -41.66 -49.97
C ASP A 107 -10.21 -40.42 -50.64
N ILE A 108 -9.10 -39.91 -50.10
CA ILE A 108 -8.39 -38.75 -50.66
C ILE A 108 -7.80 -39.05 -52.05
N LEU A 109 -7.23 -40.25 -52.23
CA LEU A 109 -6.70 -40.70 -53.53
C LEU A 109 -7.81 -40.86 -54.58
N ASN A 110 -8.99 -41.34 -54.17
CA ASN A 110 -10.14 -41.48 -55.06
C ASN A 110 -10.71 -40.13 -55.52
N ILE A 111 -10.64 -39.08 -54.70
CA ILE A 111 -11.05 -37.72 -55.09
C ILE A 111 -10.16 -37.21 -56.24
N HIS A 112 -8.84 -37.34 -56.09
CA HIS A 112 -7.88 -36.85 -57.10
C HIS A 112 -7.94 -37.66 -58.42
N LEU A 113 -8.19 -38.97 -58.35
CA LEU A 113 -8.24 -39.82 -59.55
C LEU A 113 -9.45 -39.50 -60.46
N LYS A 114 -10.58 -39.04 -59.87
CA LYS A 114 -11.79 -38.67 -60.64
C LYS A 114 -11.60 -37.38 -61.44
N GLU A 115 -10.85 -36.42 -60.92
CA GLU A 115 -10.56 -35.14 -61.60
C GLU A 115 -9.68 -35.35 -62.83
N ASP A 116 -8.66 -36.21 -62.73
CA ASP A 116 -7.76 -36.55 -63.83
C ASP A 116 -8.46 -37.30 -64.98
N GLN A 117 -9.45 -38.14 -64.66
CA GLN A 117 -10.24 -38.85 -65.66
C GLN A 117 -11.17 -37.90 -66.45
N GLN A 118 -11.74 -36.90 -65.78
CA GLN A 118 -12.57 -35.87 -66.44
C GLN A 118 -11.76 -34.99 -67.41
N LEU A 119 -10.53 -34.63 -67.04
CA LEU A 119 -9.65 -33.83 -67.91
C LEU A 119 -9.20 -34.59 -69.16
N LYS A 120 -8.91 -35.89 -69.02
CA LYS A 120 -8.55 -36.75 -70.16
C LYS A 120 -9.70 -36.93 -71.15
N ALA A 121 -10.93 -37.09 -70.68
CA ALA A 121 -12.10 -37.23 -71.54
C ALA A 121 -12.31 -35.98 -72.42
N ARG A 122 -12.15 -34.79 -71.84
CA ARG A 122 -12.25 -33.51 -72.58
C ARG A 122 -11.15 -33.31 -73.62
N LEU A 123 -9.98 -33.91 -73.43
CA LEU A 123 -8.85 -33.77 -74.36
C LEU A 123 -9.01 -34.66 -75.61
N GLU A 124 -9.64 -35.82 -75.47
CA GLU A 124 -9.85 -36.76 -76.58
C GLU A 124 -11.02 -36.37 -77.49
N GLU A 125 -12.03 -35.67 -76.97
CA GLU A 125 -13.11 -35.09 -77.80
C GLU A 125 -12.59 -34.04 -78.81
N LEU A 126 -11.49 -33.35 -78.50
CA LEU A 126 -10.90 -32.33 -79.38
C LEU A 126 -10.04 -32.91 -80.53
N LYS A 127 -9.64 -34.19 -80.46
CA LYS A 127 -8.71 -34.80 -81.44
C LYS A 127 -9.39 -35.49 -82.61
N THR A 128 -10.67 -35.85 -82.52
CA THR A 128 -11.31 -36.78 -83.48
C THR A 128 -12.00 -36.10 -84.67
N GLY A 129 -11.94 -34.77 -84.80
CA GLY A 129 -12.62 -34.03 -85.86
C GLY A 129 -11.70 -33.23 -86.78
N SER A 130 -10.94 -33.86 -87.67
CA SER A 130 -10.32 -33.15 -88.80
C SER A 130 -9.76 -34.10 -89.88
N ASP A 131 -10.51 -34.32 -90.94
CA ASP A 131 -9.91 -34.46 -92.28
C ASP A 131 -10.93 -34.09 -93.37
N VAL A 132 -10.45 -33.42 -94.43
CA VAL A 132 -11.16 -33.00 -95.66
C VAL A 132 -12.02 -31.71 -95.61
N ASN A 133 -11.39 -30.54 -95.40
CA ASN A 133 -11.61 -29.25 -96.11
C ASN A 133 -10.66 -28.16 -95.54
N GLY A 134 -9.37 -28.52 -95.44
CA GLY A 134 -8.39 -27.90 -94.53
C GLY A 134 -8.29 -26.39 -94.64
N ASN A 135 -8.11 -25.82 -95.83
CA ASN A 135 -7.83 -24.37 -95.94
C ASN A 135 -9.06 -23.47 -95.71
N PHE A 136 -10.27 -23.89 -96.10
CA PHE A 136 -11.46 -23.04 -95.94
C PHE A 136 -12.01 -23.11 -94.51
N LEU A 137 -12.04 -24.31 -93.92
CA LEU A 137 -12.39 -24.48 -92.51
C LEU A 137 -11.33 -23.87 -91.60
N GLN A 138 -10.03 -24.01 -91.90
CA GLN A 138 -8.99 -23.32 -91.14
C GLN A 138 -9.14 -21.80 -91.23
N ASN A 139 -9.46 -21.23 -92.39
CA ASN A 139 -9.63 -19.78 -92.51
C ASN A 139 -10.88 -19.29 -91.74
N LEU A 140 -11.99 -20.05 -91.78
CA LEU A 140 -13.19 -19.77 -90.97
C LEU A 140 -12.92 -19.91 -89.47
N LEU A 141 -12.16 -20.92 -89.06
CA LEU A 141 -11.75 -21.14 -87.67
C LEU A 141 -10.82 -20.03 -87.19
N VAL A 142 -9.84 -19.63 -88.01
CA VAL A 142 -8.91 -18.53 -87.73
C VAL A 142 -9.68 -17.22 -87.58
N GLN A 143 -10.67 -16.96 -88.43
CA GLN A 143 -11.48 -15.75 -88.35
C GLN A 143 -12.38 -15.72 -87.10
N ALA A 144 -12.93 -16.87 -86.71
CA ALA A 144 -13.66 -17.02 -85.45
C ALA A 144 -12.74 -16.80 -84.22
N ILE A 145 -11.55 -17.42 -84.22
CA ILE A 145 -10.55 -17.25 -83.17
C ILE A 145 -10.09 -15.79 -83.07
N ILE A 146 -9.86 -15.11 -84.19
CA ILE A 146 -9.49 -13.69 -84.19
C ILE A 146 -10.61 -12.83 -83.60
N GLY A 147 -11.88 -13.11 -83.92
CA GLY A 147 -13.03 -12.41 -83.35
C GLY A 147 -13.13 -12.60 -81.83
N GLU A 148 -12.99 -13.83 -81.35
CA GLU A 148 -12.95 -14.15 -79.91
C GLU A 148 -11.77 -13.47 -79.21
N LEU A 149 -10.59 -13.47 -79.84
CA LEU A 149 -9.39 -12.83 -79.31
C LEU A 149 -9.58 -11.32 -79.19
N LEU A 150 -10.18 -10.67 -80.19
CA LEU A 150 -10.47 -9.23 -80.16
C LEU A 150 -11.49 -8.89 -79.06
N SER A 151 -12.55 -9.70 -78.93
CA SER A 151 -13.54 -9.53 -77.85
C SER A 151 -12.87 -9.66 -76.47
N ALA A 152 -12.03 -10.68 -76.28
CA ALA A 152 -11.30 -10.90 -75.04
C ALA A 152 -10.33 -9.74 -74.73
N VAL A 153 -9.67 -9.17 -75.74
CA VAL A 153 -8.79 -8.01 -75.57
C VAL A 153 -9.58 -6.77 -75.15
N GLU A 154 -10.77 -6.54 -75.73
CA GLU A 154 -11.67 -5.45 -75.36
C GLU A 154 -12.13 -5.59 -73.89
N GLU A 155 -12.48 -6.80 -73.46
CA GLU A 155 -12.83 -7.11 -72.07
C GLU A 155 -11.65 -6.90 -71.11
N VAL A 156 -10.45 -7.37 -71.47
CA VAL A 156 -9.23 -7.15 -70.68
C VAL A 156 -8.95 -5.65 -70.51
N LYS A 157 -9.18 -4.84 -71.54
CA LYS A 157 -9.01 -3.39 -71.48
C LYS A 157 -10.02 -2.74 -70.52
N LYS A 158 -11.28 -3.20 -70.53
CA LYS A 158 -12.33 -2.74 -69.60
C LYS A 158 -12.03 -3.15 -68.15
N LEU A 159 -11.60 -4.39 -67.92
CA LEU A 159 -11.19 -4.86 -66.61
C LEU A 159 -9.98 -4.09 -66.09
N LYS A 160 -9.02 -3.77 -66.95
CA LYS A 160 -7.85 -2.96 -66.59
C LYS A 160 -8.24 -1.56 -66.10
N SER A 161 -9.16 -0.87 -66.78
CA SER A 161 -9.62 0.45 -66.33
C SER A 161 -10.35 0.39 -64.99
N GLN A 162 -11.14 -0.67 -64.76
CA GLN A 162 -11.78 -0.90 -63.46
C GLN A 162 -10.75 -1.13 -62.34
N VAL A 163 -9.71 -1.94 -62.59
CA VAL A 163 -8.64 -2.18 -61.62
C VAL A 163 -7.91 -0.89 -61.27
N ASP A 164 -7.63 -0.01 -62.24
CA ASP A 164 -6.97 1.26 -61.98
C ASP A 164 -7.86 2.25 -61.20
N GLU A 165 -9.17 2.24 -61.44
CA GLU A 165 -10.15 3.02 -60.65
C GLU A 165 -10.20 2.54 -59.19
N GLU A 166 -10.26 1.24 -58.96
CA GLU A 166 -10.26 0.66 -57.60
C GLU A 166 -8.93 0.89 -56.88
N ARG A 167 -7.80 0.88 -57.61
CA ARG A 167 -6.50 1.31 -57.04
C ARG A 167 -6.50 2.75 -56.59
N ALA A 168 -7.11 3.66 -57.36
CA ALA A 168 -7.22 5.07 -56.98
C ALA A 168 -8.14 5.26 -55.76
N LYS A 169 -9.25 4.52 -55.66
CA LYS A 169 -10.12 4.51 -54.48
C LYS A 169 -9.40 3.98 -53.24
N ASN A 170 -8.69 2.86 -53.38
CA ASN A 170 -7.89 2.29 -52.29
C ASN A 170 -6.80 3.24 -51.79
N ALA A 171 -6.14 3.98 -52.69
CA ALA A 171 -5.15 4.98 -52.30
C ALA A 171 -5.77 6.15 -51.50
N LYS A 172 -6.98 6.59 -51.86
CA LYS A 172 -7.72 7.62 -51.09
C LYS A 172 -8.12 7.09 -49.71
N LEU A 173 -8.67 5.89 -49.63
CA LEU A 173 -9.04 5.26 -48.37
C LEU A 173 -7.84 5.05 -47.43
N LEU A 174 -6.67 4.67 -47.97
CA LEU A 174 -5.44 4.55 -47.19
C LEU A 174 -5.03 5.88 -46.57
N ASN A 175 -5.10 6.99 -47.31
CA ASN A 175 -4.79 8.33 -46.81
C ASN A 175 -5.79 8.79 -45.73
N GLU A 176 -7.09 8.50 -45.92
CA GLU A 176 -8.10 8.77 -44.89
C GLU A 176 -7.84 7.97 -43.61
N MET A 177 -7.48 6.69 -43.76
CA MET A 177 -7.14 5.81 -42.63
C MET A 177 -5.89 6.31 -41.90
N GLU A 178 -4.87 6.80 -42.61
CA GLU A 178 -3.68 7.39 -42.02
C GLU A 178 -4.00 8.66 -41.20
N LYS A 179 -4.85 9.55 -41.72
CA LYS A 179 -5.31 10.73 -40.99
C LYS A 179 -6.10 10.38 -39.73
N LEU A 180 -6.98 9.38 -39.82
CA LEU A 180 -7.73 8.91 -38.66
C LEU A 180 -6.82 8.29 -37.60
N SER A 181 -5.79 7.54 -38.00
CA SER A 181 -4.78 7.03 -37.06
C SER A 181 -4.05 8.15 -36.33
N GLN A 182 -3.62 9.20 -37.04
CA GLN A 182 -2.95 10.35 -36.41
C GLN A 182 -3.85 11.05 -35.38
N ILE A 183 -5.12 11.30 -35.72
CA ILE A 183 -6.09 11.91 -34.79
C ILE A 183 -6.31 10.99 -33.58
N PHE A 184 -6.40 9.68 -33.80
CA PHE A 184 -6.57 8.72 -32.70
C PHE A 184 -5.37 8.71 -31.75
N GLU A 185 -4.15 8.76 -32.27
CA GLU A 185 -2.93 8.85 -31.46
C GLU A 185 -2.87 10.14 -30.65
N GLU A 186 -3.25 11.28 -31.24
CA GLU A 186 -3.33 12.57 -30.54
C GLU A 186 -4.36 12.53 -29.40
N GLU A 187 -5.53 11.94 -29.64
CA GLU A 187 -6.57 11.79 -28.60
C GLU A 187 -6.15 10.79 -27.52
N GLN A 188 -5.46 9.71 -27.87
CA GLN A 188 -4.86 8.82 -26.88
C GLN A 188 -3.86 9.56 -25.99
N TYR A 189 -2.97 10.36 -26.58
CA TYR A 189 -2.00 11.16 -25.83
C TYR A 189 -2.68 12.17 -24.89
N LYS A 190 -3.73 12.86 -25.35
CA LYS A 190 -4.50 13.76 -24.48
C LYS A 190 -5.18 12.99 -23.35
N SER A 191 -5.75 11.83 -23.64
CA SER A 191 -6.42 10.97 -22.66
C SER A 191 -5.46 10.45 -21.59
N THR A 192 -4.26 9.99 -21.98
CA THR A 192 -3.23 9.55 -21.01
C THR A 192 -2.77 10.69 -20.12
N LYS A 193 -2.50 11.86 -20.69
CA LYS A 193 -2.13 13.06 -19.92
C LYS A 193 -3.23 13.48 -18.93
N LEU A 194 -4.50 13.44 -19.34
CA LEU A 194 -5.63 13.71 -18.43
C LEU A 194 -5.68 12.67 -17.31
N SER A 195 -5.50 11.38 -17.61
CA SER A 195 -5.46 10.31 -16.61
C SER A 195 -4.34 10.51 -15.57
N GLU A 196 -3.16 10.95 -16.00
CA GLU A 196 -2.06 11.30 -15.09
C GLU A 196 -2.42 12.47 -14.18
N THR A 197 -3.02 13.54 -14.72
CA THR A 197 -3.47 14.68 -13.90
C THR A 197 -4.56 14.29 -12.90
N ILE A 198 -5.50 13.42 -13.28
CA ILE A 198 -6.53 12.90 -12.38
C ILE A 198 -5.88 12.10 -11.24
N SER A 199 -4.90 11.25 -11.56
CA SER A 199 -4.19 10.46 -10.55
C SER A 199 -3.44 11.34 -9.54
N LEU A 200 -2.79 12.41 -10.02
CA LEU A 200 -2.13 13.38 -9.17
C LEU A 200 -3.14 14.11 -8.26
N LEU A 201 -4.25 14.58 -8.82
CA LEU A 201 -5.30 15.25 -8.04
C LEU A 201 -5.93 14.32 -6.99
N GLN A 202 -6.15 13.06 -7.32
CA GLN A 202 -6.63 12.05 -6.36
C GLN A 202 -5.63 11.84 -5.21
N GLY A 203 -4.32 11.84 -5.50
CA GLY A 203 -3.28 11.81 -4.47
C GLY A 203 -3.37 13.03 -3.54
N ASN A 204 -3.50 14.23 -4.10
CA ASN A 204 -3.62 15.46 -3.33
C ASN A 204 -4.89 15.49 -2.46
N CYS A 205 -6.03 15.02 -2.98
CA CYS A 205 -7.27 14.93 -2.20
C CYS A 205 -7.10 14.04 -0.96
N LYS A 206 -6.43 12.87 -1.11
CA LYS A 206 -6.14 11.99 0.03
C LYS A 206 -5.27 12.68 1.07
N THR A 207 -4.24 13.41 0.64
CA THR A 207 -3.39 14.19 1.56
C THR A 207 -4.19 15.24 2.32
N VAL A 208 -5.09 15.97 1.65
CA VAL A 208 -5.97 16.95 2.29
C VAL A 208 -6.92 16.28 3.30
N GLU A 209 -7.47 15.11 2.98
CA GLU A 209 -8.29 14.33 3.91
C GLU A 209 -7.50 13.94 5.17
N HIS A 210 -6.28 13.43 5.01
CA HIS A 210 -5.39 13.11 6.14
C HIS A 210 -5.08 14.32 7.02
N LEU A 211 -4.76 15.47 6.40
CA LEU A 211 -4.51 16.72 7.13
C LEU A 211 -5.77 17.21 7.86
N THR A 212 -6.94 17.04 7.26
CA THR A 212 -8.22 17.41 7.88
C THR A 212 -8.49 16.57 9.13
N ILE A 213 -8.20 15.26 9.07
CA ILE A 213 -8.32 14.37 10.24
C ILE A 213 -7.33 14.80 11.33
N ARG A 214 -6.06 15.03 10.98
CA ARG A 214 -5.04 15.44 11.96
C ARG A 214 -5.36 16.79 12.62
N ASN A 215 -5.90 17.74 11.87
CA ASN A 215 -6.32 19.03 12.43
C ASN A 215 -7.43 18.86 13.47
N ARG A 216 -8.40 17.98 13.23
CA ARG A 216 -9.46 17.67 14.22
C ARG A 216 -8.88 17.02 15.48
N GLU A 217 -7.90 16.13 15.34
CA GLU A 217 -7.20 15.55 16.49
C GLU A 217 -6.50 16.63 17.33
N LEU A 218 -5.77 17.53 16.67
CA LEU A 218 -5.10 18.65 17.34
C LEU A 218 -6.10 19.61 18.01
N GLU A 219 -7.27 19.84 17.41
CA GLU A 219 -8.34 20.62 18.04
C GLU A 219 -8.85 19.94 19.32
N MET A 220 -9.05 18.62 19.30
CA MET A 220 -9.44 17.87 20.51
C MET A 220 -8.34 17.91 21.59
N GLU A 221 -7.07 17.74 21.22
CA GLU A 221 -5.93 17.85 22.15
C GLU A 221 -5.85 19.25 22.78
N ARG A 222 -6.07 20.30 21.97
CA ARG A 222 -6.12 21.68 22.46
C ARG A 222 -7.28 21.90 23.42
N ASP A 223 -8.48 21.43 23.09
CA ASP A 223 -9.66 21.64 23.92
C ASP A 223 -9.54 20.86 25.25
N GLN A 224 -8.92 19.68 25.21
CA GLN A 224 -8.57 18.91 26.41
C GLN A 224 -7.63 19.70 27.32
N THR A 225 -6.49 20.18 26.80
CA THR A 225 -5.53 20.97 27.59
C THR A 225 -6.13 22.28 28.11
N PHE A 226 -7.01 22.91 27.32
CA PHE A 226 -7.75 24.10 27.75
C PHE A 226 -8.72 23.79 28.91
N SER A 227 -9.31 22.59 28.93
CA SER A 227 -10.20 22.15 30.01
C SER A 227 -9.47 21.84 31.33
N GLU A 228 -8.19 21.47 31.27
CA GLU A 228 -7.35 21.16 32.44
C GLU A 228 -6.75 22.43 33.09
N LEU A 229 -6.55 23.48 32.29
CA LEU A 229 -5.93 24.74 32.73
C LEU A 229 -6.62 25.43 33.93
N PRO A 230 -7.97 25.45 34.05
CA PRO A 230 -8.64 25.98 35.24
C PRO A 230 -8.31 25.22 36.53
N GLN A 231 -8.18 23.90 36.46
CA GLN A 231 -7.82 23.09 37.63
C GLN A 231 -6.40 23.46 38.08
N LEU A 232 -5.46 23.53 37.14
CA LEU A 232 -4.08 23.92 37.46
C LEU A 232 -3.99 25.32 38.07
N LYS A 233 -4.78 26.28 37.56
CA LYS A 233 -4.89 27.62 38.16
C LYS A 233 -5.42 27.58 39.59
N SER A 234 -6.45 26.77 39.85
CA SER A 234 -6.97 26.58 41.20
C SER A 234 -5.93 25.98 42.16
N TRP A 235 -5.10 25.04 41.68
CA TRP A 235 -4.01 24.48 42.48
C TRP A 235 -2.91 25.51 42.76
N ASP A 236 -2.54 26.36 41.79
CA ASP A 236 -1.58 27.44 41.97
C ASP A 236 -2.07 28.47 42.99
N GLU A 237 -3.34 28.88 42.93
CA GLU A 237 -3.95 29.78 43.92
C GLU A 237 -3.99 29.16 45.32
N ALA A 238 -4.32 27.87 45.43
CA ALA A 238 -4.31 27.16 46.70
C ALA A 238 -2.90 27.08 47.31
N LEU A 239 -1.88 26.77 46.49
CA LEU A 239 -0.49 26.72 46.93
C LEU A 239 0.03 28.09 47.37
N LYS A 240 -0.32 29.16 46.66
CA LYS A 240 -0.01 30.53 47.08
C LYS A 240 -0.63 30.87 48.44
N ALA A 241 -1.90 30.51 48.65
CA ALA A 241 -2.58 30.72 49.92
C ALA A 241 -1.89 29.95 51.07
N PHE A 242 -1.49 28.68 50.84
CA PHE A 242 -0.74 27.92 51.84
C PHE A 242 0.61 28.55 52.17
N TYR A 243 1.34 29.03 51.16
CA TYR A 243 2.62 29.70 51.37
C TYR A 243 2.46 31.00 52.19
N GLU A 244 1.43 31.80 51.91
CA GLU A 244 1.14 33.00 52.70
C GLU A 244 0.78 32.69 54.17
N ILE A 245 0.03 31.60 54.42
CA ILE A 245 -0.31 31.15 55.78
C ILE A 245 0.94 30.71 56.53
N GLU A 246 1.82 29.95 55.87
CA GLU A 246 3.07 29.48 56.48
C GLU A 246 3.99 30.65 56.82
N GLU A 247 4.14 31.62 55.91
CA GLU A 247 4.97 32.80 56.14
C GLU A 247 4.43 33.66 57.30
N LYS A 248 3.10 33.85 57.39
CA LYS A 248 2.47 34.51 58.54
C LYS A 248 2.67 33.76 59.85
N SER A 249 2.57 32.42 59.81
CA SER A 249 2.79 31.58 61.00
C SER A 249 4.23 31.71 61.49
N LYS A 250 5.20 31.63 60.57
CA LYS A 250 6.62 31.85 60.86
C LYS A 250 6.89 33.22 61.48
N GLN A 251 6.29 34.30 60.93
CA GLN A 251 6.39 35.64 61.50
C GLN A 251 5.81 35.71 62.92
N GLN A 252 4.64 35.13 63.16
CA GLN A 252 4.05 35.07 64.50
C GLN A 252 4.91 34.29 65.50
N TYR A 253 5.52 33.19 65.09
CA TYR A 253 6.46 32.45 65.94
C TYR A 253 7.68 33.30 66.29
N GLN A 254 8.22 34.03 65.32
CA GLN A 254 9.35 34.95 65.53
C GLN A 254 8.99 36.07 66.51
N GLU A 255 7.85 36.74 66.32
CA GLU A 255 7.37 37.81 67.22
C GLU A 255 7.17 37.29 68.65
N ARG A 256 6.59 36.09 68.81
CA ARG A 256 6.44 35.45 70.13
C ARG A 256 7.79 35.14 70.77
N TYR A 257 8.74 34.63 69.99
CA TYR A 257 10.08 34.34 70.48
C TYR A 257 10.80 35.60 70.97
N GLU A 258 10.71 36.69 70.22
CA GLU A 258 11.27 37.99 70.58
C GLU A 258 10.60 38.57 71.85
N SER A 259 9.26 38.50 71.93
CA SER A 259 8.50 38.92 73.12
C SER A 259 8.91 38.14 74.37
N ASN A 260 8.97 36.80 74.27
CA ASN A 260 9.38 35.94 75.37
C ASN A 260 10.81 36.25 75.82
N THR A 261 11.72 36.49 74.87
CA THR A 261 13.12 36.84 75.17
C THR A 261 13.22 38.18 75.89
N ALA A 262 12.41 39.16 75.50
CA ALA A 262 12.32 40.45 76.18
C ALA A 262 11.75 40.31 77.61
N GLU A 263 10.70 39.52 77.81
CA GLU A 263 10.12 39.22 79.13
C GLU A 263 11.13 38.53 80.05
N ILE A 264 11.84 37.51 79.56
CA ILE A 264 12.90 36.83 80.31
C ILE A 264 13.99 37.82 80.72
N SER A 265 14.37 38.73 79.82
CA SER A 265 15.38 39.76 80.10
C SER A 265 14.90 40.74 81.19
N ALA A 266 13.64 41.19 81.12
CA ALA A 266 13.03 42.03 82.14
C ALA A 266 12.92 41.34 83.51
N LEU A 267 12.58 40.05 83.54
CA LEU A 267 12.56 39.24 84.76
C LEU A 267 13.96 39.09 85.35
N ARG A 268 14.98 38.84 84.51
CA ARG A 268 16.38 38.77 84.94
C ARG A 268 16.85 40.09 85.57
N GLU A 269 16.51 41.24 84.98
CA GLU A 269 16.83 42.53 85.59
C GLU A 269 16.12 42.76 86.93
N ARG A 270 14.84 42.38 87.04
CA ARG A 270 14.10 42.47 88.30
C ARG A 270 14.73 41.61 89.38
N LEU A 271 15.16 40.40 89.02
CA LEU A 271 15.88 39.50 89.92
C LEU A 271 17.17 40.15 90.42
N ILE A 272 17.99 40.70 89.52
CA ILE A 272 19.23 41.41 89.87
C ILE A 272 18.95 42.56 90.85
N ARG A 273 17.94 43.40 90.58
CA ARG A 273 17.56 44.51 91.47
C ARG A 273 17.15 44.02 92.86
N VAL A 274 16.34 42.97 92.95
CA VAL A 274 15.92 42.39 94.24
C VAL A 274 17.11 41.77 94.98
N GLU A 275 18.01 41.09 94.27
CA GLU A 275 19.25 40.56 94.86
C GLU A 275 20.16 41.66 95.41
N GLU A 276 20.26 42.79 94.71
CA GLU A 276 20.98 43.98 95.18
C GLU A 276 20.32 44.60 96.42
N ASP A 277 18.99 44.77 96.43
CA ASP A 277 18.23 45.26 97.58
C ASP A 277 18.41 44.36 98.81
N LEU A 278 18.31 43.04 98.64
CA LEU A 278 18.56 42.06 99.69
C LEU A 278 20.00 42.15 100.22
N ARG A 279 20.98 42.36 99.33
CA ARG A 279 22.38 42.57 99.71
C ARG A 279 22.54 43.85 100.55
N CYS A 280 21.91 44.95 100.16
CA CYS A 280 21.88 46.20 100.92
C CYS A 280 21.23 46.02 102.30
N LEU A 281 20.08 45.35 102.39
CA LEU A 281 19.42 45.04 103.65
C LEU A 281 20.28 44.15 104.56
N LYS A 282 20.94 43.14 104.00
CA LYS A 282 21.87 42.26 104.74
C LYS A 282 23.06 43.04 105.31
N MET A 283 23.63 43.97 104.53
CA MET A 283 24.70 44.86 105.01
C MET A 283 24.21 45.83 106.10
N GLY A 284 22.99 46.38 105.96
CA GLY A 284 22.35 47.20 107.00
C GLY A 284 22.13 46.44 108.31
N ARG A 285 21.69 45.17 108.25
CA ARG A 285 21.52 44.30 109.42
C ARG A 285 22.86 43.97 110.09
N LYS A 286 23.92 43.72 109.33
CA LYS A 286 25.29 43.51 109.87
C LYS A 286 25.83 44.76 110.57
N ASN A 287 25.59 45.95 110.02
CA ASN A 287 25.97 47.21 110.66
C ASN A 287 25.16 47.48 111.95
N SER A 288 23.91 46.99 112.02
CA SER A 288 23.08 47.03 113.24
C SER A 288 23.47 45.98 114.29
N MET A 289 23.99 44.81 113.88
CA MET A 289 24.41 43.73 114.80
C MET A 289 25.80 43.92 115.41
N ASN A 290 26.61 44.85 114.90
CA ASN A 290 27.88 45.23 115.54
C ASN A 290 27.70 46.06 116.84
N SER A 291 26.46 46.25 117.32
CA SER A 291 26.16 46.82 118.65
C SER A 291 25.66 45.79 119.67
N SER A 292 25.55 44.50 119.33
CA SER A 292 25.17 43.48 120.32
C SER A 292 25.61 42.08 119.86
N ASN A 293 26.63 41.55 120.55
CA ASN A 293 27.17 40.20 120.40
C ASN A 293 26.09 39.10 120.51
N LEU A 294 26.07 38.17 119.55
CA LEU A 294 26.23 36.71 119.71
C LEU A 294 25.62 35.95 118.50
N VAL A 295 26.52 35.35 117.71
CA VAL A 295 26.49 33.94 117.26
C VAL A 295 25.24 33.43 116.51
N ASN A 296 25.39 33.09 115.22
CA ASN A 296 25.34 31.69 114.76
C ASN A 296 25.57 31.51 113.25
N GLU A 297 26.43 30.56 112.93
CA GLU A 297 26.76 30.01 111.61
C GLU A 297 25.66 29.04 111.13
N SER A 298 24.42 29.52 110.94
CA SER A 298 23.31 28.65 110.48
C SER A 298 22.91 28.85 109.01
N ASP A 299 23.33 29.95 108.38
CA ASP A 299 22.80 30.34 107.05
C ASP A 299 23.46 29.62 105.86
N GLU A 300 24.66 29.03 106.02
CA GLU A 300 25.37 28.33 104.93
C GLU A 300 24.83 26.92 104.65
N HIS A 301 24.17 26.29 105.61
CA HIS A 301 23.60 24.95 105.42
C HIS A 301 22.24 24.99 104.69
N GLU A 302 21.40 25.99 104.93
CA GLU A 302 20.10 26.13 104.26
C GLU A 302 20.23 26.42 102.75
N TRP A 303 21.22 27.21 102.34
CA TRP A 303 21.45 27.51 100.92
C TRP A 303 21.87 26.29 100.10
N LYS A 304 22.65 25.38 100.71
CA LYS A 304 23.03 24.12 100.07
C LYS A 304 21.84 23.16 99.98
N GLU A 305 21.00 23.09 101.01
CA GLU A 305 19.82 22.23 101.00
C GLU A 305 18.75 22.70 99.98
N TRP A 306 18.63 24.01 99.78
CA TRP A 306 17.73 24.59 98.77
C TRP A 306 18.17 24.28 97.34
N LEU A 307 19.49 24.34 97.05
CA LEU A 307 20.05 23.96 95.73
C LEU A 307 19.86 22.49 95.39
N TYR A 308 19.89 21.59 96.39
CA TYR A 308 19.64 20.16 96.19
C TYR A 308 18.16 19.80 95.94
N ARG A 309 17.21 20.72 96.20
CA ARG A 309 15.77 20.50 95.95
C ARG A 309 15.31 20.95 94.57
N ILE A 310 16.15 21.62 93.79
CA ILE A 310 15.81 22.00 92.41
C ILE A 310 15.97 20.76 91.52
N PRO A 311 14.93 20.32 90.79
CA PRO A 311 15.03 19.19 89.87
C PRO A 311 16.15 19.40 88.85
N TYR A 312 16.92 18.36 88.57
CA TYR A 312 18.14 18.42 87.75
C TYR A 312 17.86 19.03 86.36
N GLU A 313 16.67 18.80 85.79
CA GLU A 313 16.28 19.36 84.49
C GLU A 313 16.18 20.90 84.49
N VAL A 314 15.80 21.51 85.62
CA VAL A 314 15.67 22.97 85.78
C VAL A 314 17.05 23.63 85.95
N LEU A 315 17.98 22.94 86.62
CA LEU A 315 19.38 23.38 86.77
C LEU A 315 20.13 23.36 85.42
N VAL A 316 19.86 22.34 84.59
CA VAL A 316 20.40 22.24 83.22
C VAL A 316 19.82 23.32 82.30
N ALA A 317 18.52 23.61 82.39
CA ALA A 317 17.87 24.66 81.60
C ALA A 317 18.35 26.08 81.95
N MET A 318 18.73 26.36 83.21
CA MET A 318 19.31 27.65 83.62
C MET A 318 20.79 27.81 83.24
N ALA A 319 21.56 26.72 83.17
CA ALA A 319 22.95 26.74 82.75
C ALA A 319 23.13 26.88 81.22
N CYS A 320 22.09 26.56 80.45
CA CYS A 320 22.07 26.71 79.00
C CYS A 320 21.45 28.04 78.57
N CYS A 321 22.22 29.12 78.62
CA CYS A 321 21.97 30.26 77.74
C CYS A 321 22.23 29.81 76.29
N PRO A 322 21.28 29.98 75.34
CA PRO A 322 21.63 29.88 73.93
C PRO A 322 22.35 31.17 73.54
N SER A 323 23.68 31.11 73.48
CA SER A 323 24.42 32.03 72.61
C SER A 323 24.17 31.57 71.18
N ASP A 324 23.38 32.36 70.46
CA ASP A 324 23.30 32.28 69.00
C ASP A 324 24.71 32.43 68.40
N GLN A 325 25.20 31.39 67.73
CA GLN A 325 25.88 31.48 66.43
C GLN A 325 26.22 30.08 65.86
N GLY A 326 25.38 29.64 64.92
CA GLY A 326 25.79 29.26 63.56
C GLY A 326 26.63 28.00 63.33
N SER A 327 25.97 26.91 62.91
CA SER A 327 26.46 25.92 61.92
C SER A 327 25.33 24.89 61.73
N VAL A 328 24.53 24.96 60.66
CA VAL A 328 24.67 24.16 59.42
C VAL A 328 24.78 22.66 59.67
N ASP A 329 23.79 21.94 59.10
CA ASP A 329 23.64 20.50 58.90
C ASP A 329 23.35 19.63 60.14
N ASP A 330 22.11 19.15 60.30
CA ASP A 330 21.75 17.83 59.76
C ASP A 330 20.26 17.45 59.99
N ARG A 331 19.72 16.86 58.93
CA ARG A 331 18.62 15.88 58.81
C ARG A 331 17.75 15.60 60.04
N VAL A 332 16.50 16.07 59.98
CA VAL A 332 15.38 15.49 60.74
C VAL A 332 14.79 14.33 59.93
N SER A 333 15.06 13.10 60.38
CA SER A 333 14.23 11.94 60.09
C SER A 333 13.00 11.96 60.99
N SER A 334 11.85 12.10 60.32
CA SER A 334 10.49 11.70 60.65
C SER A 334 10.26 10.81 61.88
N SER A 335 9.29 11.20 62.71
CA SER A 335 8.18 10.30 63.02
C SER A 335 6.91 11.05 63.44
N ASN A 336 5.84 10.69 62.73
CA ASN A 336 4.41 10.79 63.06
C ASN A 336 3.75 12.18 63.05
N ILE A 337 2.87 12.41 62.06
CA ILE A 337 1.42 12.63 62.27
C ILE A 337 0.67 12.52 60.91
N SER A 338 -0.25 11.55 60.87
CA SER A 338 -1.50 11.41 60.08
C SER A 338 -1.53 11.43 58.53
N ASN A 339 -1.78 10.23 58.00
CA ASN A 339 -2.72 9.85 56.94
C ASN A 339 -3.56 10.97 56.26
N PHE A 340 -3.27 11.22 54.98
CA PHE A 340 -4.30 11.44 53.96
C PHE A 340 -3.92 10.64 52.70
N GLY A 341 -4.84 9.79 52.24
CA GLY A 341 -4.61 8.84 51.15
C GLY A 341 -4.50 9.52 49.79
N ILE A 342 -3.39 9.26 49.11
CA ILE A 342 -3.20 9.47 47.66
C ILE A 342 -2.89 8.08 47.07
N PRO A 343 -3.51 7.65 45.96
CA PRO A 343 -3.21 6.36 45.36
C PRO A 343 -1.84 6.37 44.65
N PRO A 344 -1.13 5.23 44.56
CA PRO A 344 0.22 5.19 44.01
C PRO A 344 0.18 5.25 42.48
N SER A 345 0.87 6.25 41.91
CA SER A 345 1.26 6.23 40.50
C SER A 345 2.71 5.76 40.39
N SER A 346 2.92 4.72 39.61
CA SER A 346 4.21 4.07 39.34
C SER A 346 5.23 5.04 38.72
N PRO A 347 6.54 4.87 38.95
CA PRO A 347 7.56 5.73 38.35
C PRO A 347 7.82 5.32 36.91
N ALA A 348 7.60 6.23 35.96
CA ALA A 348 8.16 6.13 34.63
C ALA A 348 9.55 6.78 34.64
N GLU A 349 10.56 6.00 34.26
CA GLU A 349 11.92 6.46 33.97
C GLU A 349 11.87 7.59 32.94
N TYR A 350 12.38 8.77 33.32
CA TYR A 350 12.68 9.85 32.39
C TYR A 350 14.17 9.80 32.06
N ASP A 351 14.45 9.41 30.82
CA ASP A 351 15.77 9.41 30.22
C ASP A 351 16.13 10.83 29.75
N HIS A 352 17.30 11.32 30.18
CA HIS A 352 17.83 12.62 29.78
C HIS A 352 18.63 12.44 28.48
N GLN A 353 18.05 12.82 27.34
CA GLN A 353 18.84 13.09 26.14
C GLN A 353 18.41 14.40 25.47
N TRP A 354 19.00 15.49 25.95
CA TRP A 354 19.05 16.77 25.24
C TRP A 354 19.88 16.60 23.96
N LYS A 355 19.25 16.71 22.79
CA LYS A 355 19.93 17.12 21.57
C LYS A 355 19.50 18.54 21.23
N GLN A 356 20.51 19.42 21.20
CA GLN A 356 20.45 20.71 20.51
C GLN A 356 19.83 20.55 19.12
N SER A 357 18.86 21.39 18.80
CA SER A 357 18.56 21.72 17.41
C SER A 357 18.40 23.23 17.32
N GLN A 358 19.30 23.81 16.54
CA GLN A 358 19.37 25.23 16.24
C GLN A 358 18.06 25.68 15.58
N LYS A 359 17.55 26.81 16.06
CA LYS A 359 16.56 27.60 15.34
C LYS A 359 17.24 28.24 14.13
N GLU A 360 16.94 27.76 12.93
CA GLU A 360 17.08 28.58 11.72
C GLU A 360 15.70 29.10 11.31
N VAL A 361 15.60 30.42 11.44
CA VAL A 361 14.56 31.26 10.86
C VAL A 361 14.82 31.30 9.36
N ILE A 362 13.89 30.81 8.53
CA ILE A 362 13.92 31.07 7.09
C ILE A 362 12.71 31.93 6.72
N TYR A 363 12.97 33.24 6.65
CA TYR A 363 12.20 34.18 5.85
C TYR A 363 12.38 33.84 4.37
N GLY A 364 11.29 33.94 3.60
CA GLY A 364 11.29 33.62 2.18
C GLY A 364 12.14 34.57 1.34
N LEU A 365 12.69 34.04 0.25
CA LEU A 365 13.03 34.82 -0.94
C LEU A 365 12.96 33.90 -2.15
N TRP A 366 12.00 34.16 -3.03
CA TRP A 366 11.97 33.58 -4.37
C TRP A 366 13.12 34.20 -5.18
N LYS A 367 14.07 33.38 -5.62
CA LYS A 367 14.92 33.70 -6.77
C LYS A 367 14.85 32.57 -7.79
N LYS A 368 14.54 33.01 -8.99
CA LYS A 368 14.38 32.26 -10.23
C LYS A 368 15.70 32.39 -10.96
N GLU A 369 16.48 31.32 -11.07
CA GLU A 369 17.64 31.28 -11.97
C GLU A 369 17.66 29.95 -12.72
N ASN A 370 17.90 30.09 -14.02
CA ASN A 370 17.90 29.04 -15.02
C ASN A 370 19.26 28.35 -15.00
N GLU A 371 19.31 27.02 -14.84
CA GLU A 371 20.46 26.22 -15.25
C GLU A 371 20.01 24.91 -15.90
N THR A 372 20.67 24.60 -17.00
CA THR A 372 20.48 23.47 -17.92
C THR A 372 20.72 22.11 -17.26
N PRO A 373 20.07 21.02 -17.71
CA PRO A 373 20.29 19.70 -17.16
C PRO A 373 21.41 18.99 -17.94
N ASP A 374 22.57 18.81 -17.33
CA ASP A 374 23.50 17.77 -17.77
C ASP A 374 23.97 17.00 -16.52
N GLY A 375 23.22 15.94 -16.22
CA GLY A 375 23.46 15.04 -15.10
C GLY A 375 23.52 13.61 -15.61
N CYS A 376 24.75 13.13 -15.85
CA CYS A 376 25.02 11.71 -16.11
C CYS A 376 24.59 10.87 -14.90
N TYR A 377 23.58 10.01 -15.09
CA TYR A 377 23.25 8.96 -14.12
C TYR A 377 24.32 7.86 -14.21
N VAL A 378 25.07 7.69 -13.13
CA VAL A 378 25.89 6.49 -12.90
C VAL A 378 24.93 5.35 -12.56
N ILE A 379 24.81 4.37 -13.47
CA ILE A 379 24.07 3.13 -13.21
C ILE A 379 24.97 2.25 -12.35
N ASP A 380 24.53 1.95 -11.14
CA ASP A 380 25.16 0.99 -10.23
C ASP A 380 24.73 -0.43 -10.65
N ASP A 381 25.62 -1.15 -11.34
CA ASP A 381 25.41 -2.52 -11.83
C ASP A 381 25.34 -3.58 -10.70
N SER A 382 25.37 -3.15 -9.43
CA SER A 382 25.36 -4.06 -8.26
C SER A 382 23.95 -4.50 -7.83
N ILE A 383 22.88 -4.00 -8.44
CA ILE A 383 21.50 -4.35 -8.07
C ILE A 383 21.07 -5.62 -8.81
N LYS A 384 21.20 -6.78 -8.14
CA LYS A 384 20.54 -8.01 -8.60
C LYS A 384 19.03 -7.91 -8.36
N PRO A 385 18.18 -7.99 -9.40
CA PRO A 385 16.73 -7.96 -9.20
C PRO A 385 16.27 -9.22 -8.45
N GLN A 386 15.60 -9.04 -7.31
CA GLN A 386 14.93 -10.14 -6.64
C GLN A 386 13.76 -10.67 -7.49
N PRO A 387 13.52 -11.99 -7.54
CA PRO A 387 12.39 -12.55 -8.26
C PRO A 387 11.08 -12.05 -7.62
N ARG A 388 10.16 -11.52 -8.45
CA ARG A 388 8.81 -11.18 -7.98
C ARG A 388 8.12 -12.46 -7.47
N PRO A 389 7.45 -12.42 -6.31
CA PRO A 389 6.69 -13.57 -5.84
C PRO A 389 5.59 -13.92 -6.84
N ARG A 390 5.47 -15.22 -7.16
CA ARG A 390 4.40 -15.76 -8.02
C ARG A 390 3.05 -15.53 -7.35
N ALA A 391 2.01 -15.31 -8.15
CA ALA A 391 0.64 -14.97 -7.71
C ALA A 391 0.04 -15.98 -6.69
N ASP A 392 0.62 -17.19 -6.63
CA ASP A 392 0.17 -18.31 -5.82
C ASP A 392 0.71 -18.26 -4.38
N ALA A 393 1.65 -17.35 -4.08
CA ALA A 393 2.24 -17.17 -2.75
C ALA A 393 1.44 -16.21 -1.84
N LEU A 394 0.29 -15.72 -2.28
CA LEU A 394 -0.60 -14.89 -1.46
C LEU A 394 -1.55 -15.79 -0.65
N ASP A 395 -1.25 -15.94 0.63
CA ASP A 395 -2.14 -16.55 1.62
C ASP A 395 -3.49 -15.80 1.66
N ARG A 396 -4.53 -16.43 1.10
CA ARG A 396 -5.90 -15.87 1.04
C ARG A 396 -6.69 -16.05 2.34
N SER A 397 -6.09 -16.59 3.41
CA SER A 397 -6.81 -16.88 4.66
C SER A 397 -7.15 -15.65 5.51
N ARG A 398 -6.68 -14.45 5.16
CA ARG A 398 -6.79 -13.25 6.01
C ARG A 398 -7.71 -12.11 5.55
N THR A 399 -8.61 -12.33 4.58
CA THR A 399 -9.65 -11.33 4.25
C THR A 399 -11.03 -11.77 4.72
N SER A 400 -11.33 -11.51 6.00
CA SER A 400 -12.69 -11.54 6.54
C SER A 400 -13.53 -10.40 5.94
N ARG A 401 -14.12 -10.64 4.76
CA ARG A 401 -15.17 -9.80 4.15
C ARG A 401 -16.54 -10.49 4.26
N TYR A 402 -17.01 -10.78 5.47
CA TYR A 402 -18.39 -11.22 5.69
C TYR A 402 -18.90 -10.89 7.09
N LYS A 403 -18.94 -9.61 7.46
CA LYS A 403 -19.82 -9.13 8.54
C LYS A 403 -20.19 -7.69 8.26
N PHE A 404 -21.34 -7.44 7.64
CA PHE A 404 -22.20 -6.25 7.84
C PHE A 404 -23.39 -6.33 6.89
N ARG A 405 -24.38 -7.16 7.25
CA ARG A 405 -25.77 -7.07 6.74
C ARG A 405 -26.69 -7.81 7.71
N ALA A 406 -26.99 -7.17 8.84
CA ALA A 406 -28.17 -7.47 9.65
C ALA A 406 -28.27 -6.46 10.80
N LEU A 407 -28.80 -5.27 10.56
CA LEU A 407 -29.51 -4.46 11.57
C LEU A 407 -30.40 -3.44 10.84
N ARG A 408 -31.54 -3.90 10.34
CA ARG A 408 -32.76 -3.10 10.18
C ARG A 408 -33.94 -4.01 10.49
N ARG A 409 -34.95 -3.42 11.16
CA ARG A 409 -36.10 -4.04 11.84
C ARG A 409 -35.71 -4.41 13.27
N ILE A 410 -36.40 -4.00 14.32
CA ILE A 410 -37.85 -3.84 14.62
C ILE A 410 -37.94 -2.92 15.88
N PRO A 411 -39.10 -2.48 16.40
CA PRO A 411 -40.34 -1.95 15.82
C PRO A 411 -40.45 -0.42 15.94
#